data_AF-A0A2A9EK04-F1
#
_entry.id   AF-A0A2A9EK04-F1
#
_cell.length_a   1.000
_cell.length_b   1.000
_cell.length_c   1.000
_cell.angle_alpha   90.00
_cell.angle_beta   90.00
_cell.angle_gamma   90.00
#
_symmetry.space_group_name_H-M   'P 1'
#
loop_
_entity.id
_entity.type
_entity.pdbx_description
1 polymer ?
#
loop_
_entity_poly.entity_id
_entity_poly.type
_entity_poly.pdbx_seq_one_letter_code
_entity_poly.pdbx_strand_id
1 'polypeptide(L)'
;MSPLVTYAAAVALTGLSCFLGDRTLFRRLRVSEAGVIGFASVTLGVVAQMLAAPHWALTVVPLAVSLALLLVLMGTRVLEGMLTYLAAGVYYVGMHVVASKFFDLDVLIPSWPLS
;
A
#
# COMPACT_ATOMS: atom_id res chain seq x y z
N MET A 1 -0.75 19.74 -3.69
CA MET A 1 -1.35 19.36 -2.38
C MET A 1 -0.30 19.46 -1.28
N SER A 2 -0.68 19.62 -0.01
CA SER A 2 0.31 19.56 1.07
C SER A 2 0.86 18.13 1.20
N PRO A 3 2.15 17.94 1.54
CA PRO A 3 2.76 16.62 1.62
C PRO A 3 2.01 15.71 2.61
N LEU A 4 1.50 16.27 3.70
CA LEU A 4 0.72 15.51 4.67
C LEU A 4 -0.59 14.93 4.08
N VAL A 5 -1.25 15.64 3.17
CA VAL A 5 -2.47 15.15 2.52
C VAL A 5 -2.13 14.07 1.50
N THR A 6 -1.07 14.22 0.72
CA THR A 6 -0.56 13.16 -0.17
C THR A 6 -0.24 11.89 0.63
N TYR A 7 0.26 12.04 1.86
CA TYR A 7 0.73 10.93 2.68
C TYR A 7 -0.47 10.17 3.23
N ALA A 8 -1.41 10.93 3.81
CA ALA A 8 -2.68 10.39 4.28
C ALA A 8 -3.45 9.70 3.15
N ALA A 9 -3.46 10.28 1.94
CA ALA A 9 -4.09 9.67 0.78
C ALA A 9 -3.39 8.35 0.38
N ALA A 10 -2.06 8.31 0.32
CA ALA A 10 -1.31 7.10 0.01
C ALA A 10 -1.55 5.98 1.05
N VAL A 11 -1.55 6.33 2.34
CA VAL A 11 -1.87 5.41 3.45
C VAL A 11 -3.28 4.87 3.29
N ALA A 12 -4.26 5.75 3.06
CA ALA A 12 -5.65 5.37 2.88
C ALA A 12 -5.85 4.47 1.65
N LEU A 13 -5.24 4.81 0.51
CA LEU A 13 -5.34 4.05 -0.74
C LEU A 13 -4.76 2.64 -0.58
N THR A 14 -3.59 2.55 0.06
CA THR A 14 -2.89 1.29 0.32
C THR A 14 -3.69 0.43 1.29
N GLY A 15 -4.09 0.98 2.44
CA GLY A 15 -4.91 0.25 3.41
C GLY A 15 -6.24 -0.21 2.82
N LEU A 16 -6.95 0.67 2.12
CA LEU A 16 -8.23 0.34 1.48
C LEU A 16 -8.07 -0.74 0.41
N SER A 17 -6.98 -0.73 -0.36
CA SER A 17 -6.72 -1.77 -1.37
C SER A 17 -6.51 -3.15 -0.73
N CYS A 18 -5.74 -3.22 0.36
CA CYS A 18 -5.54 -4.46 1.12
C CYS A 18 -6.87 -4.94 1.74
N PHE A 19 -7.66 -4.03 2.30
CA PHE A 19 -8.97 -4.35 2.87
C PHE A 19 -9.93 -4.91 1.81
N LEU A 20 -10.06 -4.25 0.65
CA LEU A 20 -10.93 -4.71 -0.43
C LEU A 20 -10.44 -6.04 -1.03
N GLY A 21 -9.13 -6.18 -1.21
CA GLY A 21 -8.49 -7.42 -1.67
C GLY A 21 -8.84 -8.61 -0.77
N ASP A 22 -8.68 -8.45 0.55
CA ASP A 22 -9.06 -9.51 1.49
C ASP A 22 -10.58 -9.72 1.53
N ARG A 23 -11.37 -8.65 1.58
CA ARG A 23 -12.83 -8.72 1.71
C ARG A 23 -13.50 -9.46 0.55
N THR A 24 -12.89 -9.45 -0.62
CA THR A 24 -13.40 -10.15 -1.80
C THR A 24 -13.08 -11.63 -1.83
N LEU A 25 -11.98 -12.05 -1.22
CA LEU A 25 -11.54 -13.44 -1.24
C LEU A 25 -11.82 -14.18 0.09
N PHE A 26 -11.34 -13.65 1.22
CA PHE A 26 -11.25 -14.41 2.47
C PHE A 26 -11.91 -13.73 3.68
N ARG A 27 -12.10 -12.40 3.65
CA ARG A 27 -12.85 -11.63 4.67
C ARG A 27 -12.28 -11.73 6.09
N ARG A 28 -10.96 -11.81 6.23
CA ARG A 28 -10.27 -11.99 7.51
C ARG A 28 -9.72 -10.69 8.09
N LEU A 29 -9.33 -9.76 7.23
CA LEU A 29 -8.65 -8.53 7.61
C LEU A 29 -9.65 -7.49 8.14
N ARG A 30 -9.41 -7.00 9.34
CA ARG A 30 -10.20 -5.91 9.95
C ARG A 30 -9.79 -4.57 9.35
N VAL A 31 -10.71 -3.60 9.37
CA VAL A 31 -10.44 -2.24 8.88
C VAL A 31 -9.25 -1.59 9.61
N SER A 32 -9.12 -1.83 10.92
CA SER A 32 -7.99 -1.34 11.71
C SER A 32 -6.65 -1.94 11.27
N GLU A 33 -6.64 -3.24 10.95
CA GLU A 33 -5.45 -3.98 10.48
C GLU A 33 -5.02 -3.50 9.09
N ALA A 34 -5.98 -3.24 8.22
CA ALA A 34 -5.73 -2.63 6.92
C ALA A 34 -5.11 -1.22 7.04
N GLY A 35 -5.57 -0.43 8.02
CA GLY A 35 -4.97 0.87 8.35
C GLY A 35 -3.50 0.74 8.78
N VAL A 36 -3.18 -0.24 9.62
CA VAL A 36 -1.79 -0.53 10.04
C VAL A 36 -0.92 -0.92 8.85
N ILE A 37 -1.41 -1.77 7.95
CA ILE A 37 -0.70 -2.15 6.72
C ILE A 37 -0.40 -0.90 5.88
N GLY A 38 -1.42 -0.08 5.60
CA GLY A 38 -1.23 1.14 4.81
C GLY A 38 -0.21 2.10 5.44
N PHE A 39 -0.32 2.33 6.75
CA PHE A 39 0.59 3.22 7.48
C PHE A 39 2.03 2.70 7.46
N ALA A 40 2.24 1.44 7.82
CA ALA A 40 3.58 0.86 7.89
C ALA A 40 4.27 0.84 6.52
N SER A 41 3.57 0.42 5.48
CA SER A 41 4.14 0.30 4.14
C SER A 41 4.52 1.66 3.53
N VAL A 42 3.66 2.66 3.65
CA VAL A 42 3.95 4.01 3.14
C VAL A 42 5.06 4.67 3.97
N THR A 43 5.02 4.54 5.30
CA THR A 43 6.07 5.10 6.16
C THR A 43 7.43 4.49 5.86
N LEU A 44 7.52 3.17 5.71
CA LEU A 44 8.79 2.52 5.37
C LEU A 44 9.26 2.88 3.96
N GLY A 45 8.36 3.14 3.00
CA GLY A 45 8.71 3.72 1.71
C GLY A 45 9.35 5.10 1.83
N VAL A 46 8.74 5.99 2.63
CA VAL A 46 9.28 7.33 2.91
C VAL A 46 10.64 7.24 3.60
N VAL A 47 10.78 6.38 4.62
CA VAL A 47 12.06 6.17 5.32
C VAL A 47 13.13 5.64 4.36
N ALA A 48 12.82 4.66 3.51
CA ALA A 48 13.75 4.15 2.51
C ALA A 48 14.24 5.27 1.58
N GLN A 49 13.34 6.18 1.20
CA GLN A 49 13.71 7.33 0.39
C GLN A 49 14.58 8.34 1.13
N MET A 50 14.28 8.63 2.39
CA MET A 50 15.11 9.52 3.23
C MET A 50 16.53 8.98 3.42
N LEU A 51 16.69 7.65 3.40
CA LEU A 51 17.99 6.98 3.44
C LEU A 51 18.70 6.92 2.07
N ALA A 52 18.17 7.61 1.05
CA ALA A 52 18.68 7.57 -0.32
C ALA A 52 18.84 6.13 -0.86
N ALA A 53 17.91 5.24 -0.50
CA ALA A 53 17.92 3.86 -0.96
C ALA A 53 17.81 3.82 -2.50
N PRO A 54 18.38 2.79 -3.14
CA PRO A 54 18.31 2.65 -4.59
C PRO A 54 16.85 2.55 -5.07
N HIS A 55 16.58 2.99 -6.29
CA HIS A 55 15.21 3.09 -6.85
C HIS A 55 14.39 1.79 -6.72
N TRP A 56 15.01 0.62 -6.85
CA TRP A 56 14.33 -0.66 -6.67
C TRP A 56 13.90 -0.92 -5.22
N ALA A 57 14.62 -0.40 -4.23
CA ALA A 57 14.29 -0.57 -2.82
C ALA A 57 13.05 0.28 -2.45
N LEU A 58 12.85 1.42 -3.10
CA LEU A 58 11.67 2.26 -2.91
C LEU A 58 10.36 1.56 -3.30
N THR A 59 10.42 0.64 -4.27
CA THR A 59 9.30 -0.22 -4.65
C THR A 59 9.26 -1.50 -3.83
N VAL A 60 10.38 -2.18 -3.66
CA VAL A 60 10.42 -3.50 -3.01
C VAL A 60 10.11 -3.42 -1.51
N VAL A 61 10.56 -2.38 -0.81
CA VAL A 61 10.36 -2.27 0.65
C VAL A 61 8.88 -2.15 1.02
N PRO A 62 8.10 -1.18 0.49
CA PRO A 62 6.66 -1.12 0.78
C PRO A 62 5.92 -2.40 0.39
N LEU A 63 6.36 -3.06 -0.68
CA LEU A 63 5.74 -4.24 -1.23
C LEU A 63 5.97 -5.47 -0.33
N ALA A 64 7.22 -5.66 0.12
CA ALA A 64 7.60 -6.70 1.06
C ALA A 64 6.92 -6.50 2.43
N VAL A 65 6.91 -5.27 2.94
CA VAL A 65 6.25 -4.92 4.22
C VAL A 65 4.76 -5.22 4.16
N SER A 66 4.09 -4.77 3.10
CA SER A 66 2.65 -4.98 2.93
C SER A 66 2.31 -6.47 2.92
N LEU A 67 3.05 -7.27 2.15
CA LEU A 67 2.84 -8.71 2.07
C LEU A 67 3.13 -9.41 3.40
N ALA A 68 4.22 -9.04 4.07
CA ALA A 68 4.58 -9.62 5.36
C ALA A 68 3.52 -9.33 6.43
N LEU A 69 3.06 -8.08 6.53
CA LEU A 69 1.99 -7.71 7.47
C LEU A 69 0.67 -8.39 7.14
N LEU A 70 0.34 -8.52 5.85
CA LEU A 70 -0.87 -9.19 5.41
C LEU A 70 -0.87 -10.67 5.81
N LEU A 71 0.26 -11.37 5.65
CA LEU A 71 0.43 -12.75 6.10
C LEU A 71 0.31 -12.90 7.62
N VAL A 72 0.95 -11.99 8.37
CA VAL A 72 0.93 -12.00 9.85
C VAL A 72 -0.47 -11.72 10.39
N LEU A 73 -1.14 -10.69 9.88
CA LEU A 73 -2.43 -10.22 10.40
C LEU A 73 -3.59 -11.15 10.00
N MET A 74 -3.56 -11.73 8.79
CA MET A 74 -4.58 -12.70 8.38
C MET A 74 -4.38 -14.08 9.01
N GLY A 75 -3.16 -14.39 9.49
CA GLY A 75 -2.81 -15.71 10.03
C GLY A 75 -2.94 -16.83 8.99
N THR A 76 -2.74 -16.51 7.71
CA THR A 76 -3.06 -17.39 6.57
C THR A 76 -1.83 -18.07 5.98
N ARG A 77 -2.09 -19.05 5.10
CA ARG A 77 -1.04 -19.67 4.29
C ARG A 77 -0.51 -18.67 3.27
N VAL A 78 0.75 -18.87 2.86
CA VAL A 78 1.44 -18.00 1.88
C VAL A 78 0.61 -17.80 0.60
N LEU A 79 0.00 -18.86 0.08
CA LEU A 79 -0.82 -18.79 -1.14
C LEU A 79 -2.05 -17.88 -1.00
N GLU A 80 -2.77 -17.95 0.12
CA GLU A 80 -3.92 -17.09 0.40
C GLU A 80 -3.48 -15.62 0.51
N GLY A 81 -2.35 -15.38 1.18
CA GLY A 81 -1.75 -14.05 1.26
C GLY A 81 -1.35 -13.50 -0.12
N MET A 82 -0.73 -14.33 -0.98
CA MET A 82 -0.36 -13.91 -2.34
C MET A 82 -1.57 -13.61 -3.21
N LEU A 83 -2.63 -14.42 -3.13
CA LEU A 83 -3.89 -14.16 -3.86
C LEU A 83 -4.54 -12.85 -3.39
N THR A 84 -4.58 -12.64 -2.08
CA THR A 84 -5.07 -11.40 -1.47
C THR A 84 -4.23 -10.21 -1.92
N TYR A 85 -2.92 -10.37 -1.98
CA TYR A 85 -1.99 -9.35 -2.42
C TYR A 85 -2.21 -8.96 -3.89
N LEU A 86 -2.43 -9.96 -4.75
CA LEU A 86 -2.75 -9.74 -6.16
C LEU A 86 -4.08 -9.00 -6.32
N ALA A 87 -5.12 -9.43 -5.58
CA ALA A 87 -6.41 -8.75 -5.57
C ALA A 87 -6.29 -7.30 -5.07
N ALA A 88 -5.53 -7.08 -3.99
CA ALA A 88 -5.22 -5.75 -3.49
C ALA A 88 -4.51 -4.89 -4.55
N GLY A 89 -3.58 -5.46 -5.31
CA GLY A 89 -2.93 -4.77 -6.44
C GLY A 89 -3.92 -4.30 -7.50
N VAL A 90 -4.90 -5.13 -7.87
CA VAL A 90 -5.96 -4.73 -8.82
C VAL A 90 -6.80 -3.57 -8.26
N TYR A 91 -7.20 -3.65 -6.99
CA TYR A 91 -7.93 -2.56 -6.33
C TYR A 91 -7.09 -1.29 -6.24
N TYR A 92 -5.81 -1.41 -5.89
CA TYR A 92 -4.89 -0.30 -5.79
C TYR A 92 -4.78 0.42 -7.13
N VAL A 93 -4.51 -0.29 -8.22
CA VAL A 93 -4.40 0.30 -9.57
C VAL A 93 -5.70 1.00 -9.95
N GLY A 94 -6.85 0.34 -9.77
CA GLY A 94 -8.14 0.94 -10.10
C GLY A 94 -8.41 2.22 -9.31
N MET A 95 -8.21 2.20 -8.00
CA MET A 95 -8.39 3.38 -7.15
C MET A 95 -7.35 4.46 -7.42
N HIS A 96 -6.11 4.07 -7.73
CA HIS A 96 -5.03 4.99 -8.04
C HIS A 96 -5.29 5.75 -9.34
N VAL A 97 -5.77 5.08 -10.39
CA VAL A 97 -6.17 5.75 -11.65
C VAL A 97 -7.28 6.78 -11.40
N VAL A 98 -8.24 6.46 -10.52
CA VAL A 98 -9.28 7.41 -10.13
C VAL A 98 -8.69 8.56 -9.32
N ALA A 99 -7.89 8.26 -8.30
CA ALA A 99 -7.27 9.27 -7.43
C ALA A 99 -6.35 10.21 -8.22
N SER A 100 -5.57 9.68 -9.17
CA SER A 100 -4.69 10.44 -10.06
C SER A 100 -5.47 11.51 -10.85
N LYS A 101 -6.68 11.18 -11.35
CA LYS A 101 -7.54 12.16 -12.06
C LYS A 101 -8.06 13.30 -11.18
N PHE A 102 -8.19 13.08 -9.87
CA PHE A 102 -8.75 14.08 -8.95
C PHE A 102 -7.68 14.83 -8.15
N PHE A 103 -6.48 14.26 -8.01
CA PHE A 103 -5.46 14.72 -7.08
C PHE A 103 -4.07 14.93 -7.69
N ASP A 104 -3.93 14.83 -9.02
CA ASP A 104 -2.65 14.97 -9.74
C ASP A 104 -1.54 14.07 -9.14
N LEU A 105 -1.93 12.86 -8.74
CA LEU A 105 -0.97 11.83 -8.31
C LEU A 105 -0.36 11.21 -9.57
N ASP A 106 0.74 11.77 -10.04
CA ASP A 106 1.41 11.34 -11.28
C ASP A 106 2.20 10.02 -11.15
N VAL A 107 2.43 9.54 -9.93
CA VAL A 107 3.29 8.36 -9.70
C VAL A 107 2.53 7.20 -9.07
N LEU A 108 2.46 6.10 -9.82
CA LEU A 108 1.91 4.80 -9.42
C LEU A 108 2.67 4.10 -8.29
N ILE A 109 3.87 4.60 -8.00
CA ILE A 109 4.84 4.11 -7.03
C ILE A 109 4.96 5.21 -5.97
N PRO A 110 5.09 4.88 -4.67
CA PRO A 110 5.39 5.87 -3.64
C PRO A 110 6.85 6.35 -3.77
N SER A 111 7.26 6.86 -4.93
CA SER A 111 8.41 7.77 -4.98
C SER A 111 7.85 9.14 -4.67
N TRP A 112 7.94 9.51 -3.39
CA TRP A 112 7.59 10.84 -2.95
C TRP A 112 8.43 11.84 -3.75
N PRO A 113 7.86 12.83 -4.47
CA PRO A 113 8.71 13.90 -4.96
C PRO A 113 9.13 14.73 -3.75
N LEU A 114 10.38 14.54 -3.31
CA LEU A 114 11.09 15.53 -2.51
C LEU A 114 11.72 16.53 -3.48
N SER A 115 10.89 17.34 -4.14
CA SER A 115 11.30 18.53 -4.90
C SER A 115 10.20 19.57 -4.86
#